data_AF-A0A2H0UV47-F1
#
_entry.id   AF-A0A2H0UV47-F1
#
_cell.length_a   1.000
_cell.length_b   1.000
_cell.length_c   1.000
_cell.angle_alpha   90.00
_cell.angle_beta   90.00
_cell.angle_gamma   90.00
#
_symmetry.space_group_name_H-M   'P 1'
#
loop_
_entity.id
_entity.type
_entity.pdbx_description
1 polymer ?
#
loop_
_entity_poly.entity_id
_entity_poly.type
_entity_poly.pdbx_seq_one_letter_code
_entity_poly.pdbx_strand_id
1 'polypeptide(L)' 'MYNWSVDEKQFKKSDPVAYEIWKLEQAINYGLGGKKISGKLTKKYWPYLDLDPLKKKFLSLLLWPKQKQKAF' A
#
# COMPACT_ATOMS: atom_id res chain seq x y z
N MET A 1 -1.72 12.01 -11.23
CA MET A 1 -1.07 13.05 -10.41
C MET A 1 0.17 12.45 -9.77
N TYR A 2 1.34 12.98 -10.09
CA TYR A 2 2.55 12.75 -9.32
C TYR A 2 2.70 13.97 -8.40
N ASN A 3 2.89 13.76 -7.10
CA ASN A 3 2.94 14.82 -6.09
C ASN A 3 3.96 15.89 -6.49
N TRP A 4 3.47 17.04 -6.97
CA TRP A 4 4.29 18.02 -7.69
C TRP A 4 5.32 18.76 -6.82
N SER A 5 5.27 18.58 -5.50
CA SER A 5 6.08 19.36 -4.55
C SER A 5 6.88 18.51 -3.55
N VAL A 6 6.86 17.18 -3.66
CA VAL A 6 7.57 16.30 -2.71
C VAL A 6 8.97 15.96 -3.23
N ASP A 7 10.01 16.38 -2.49
CA ASP A 7 11.36 15.86 -2.70
C ASP A 7 11.47 14.46 -2.09
N GLU A 8 11.27 13.44 -2.93
CA GLU A 8 11.36 12.04 -2.51
C GLU A 8 12.74 11.65 -1.94
N LYS A 9 13.83 12.27 -2.44
CA LYS A 9 15.19 11.93 -1.98
C LYS A 9 15.41 12.46 -0.57
N GLN A 10 14.97 13.68 -0.30
CA GLN A 10 15.04 14.25 1.04
C GLN A 10 14.10 13.51 1.99
N PHE A 11 12.86 13.27 1.58
CA PHE A 11 11.87 12.60 2.42
C PHE A 11 12.32 11.19 2.83
N LYS A 12 12.81 10.40 1.87
CA LYS A 12 13.36 9.07 2.14
C LYS A 12 14.53 9.10 3.14
N LYS A 13 15.34 10.16 3.15
CA LYS A 13 16.48 10.30 4.07
C LYS A 13 16.03 10.75 5.46
N SER A 14 15.09 11.70 5.53
CA SER A 14 14.64 12.28 6.80
C SER A 14 13.72 11.34 7.57
N ASP A 15 12.82 10.65 6.87
CA ASP A 15 11.90 9.67 7.46
C ASP A 15 11.65 8.50 6.49
N PRO A 16 12.50 7.46 6.56
CA PRO A 16 12.38 6.30 5.69
C PRO A 16 11.06 5.53 5.87
N VAL A 17 10.50 5.52 7.09
CA VAL A 17 9.29 4.75 7.40
C VAL A 17 8.07 5.45 6.86
N ALA A 18 7.94 6.76 7.11
CA ALA A 18 6.84 7.55 6.54
C ALA A 18 6.91 7.58 5.01
N TYR A 19 8.12 7.61 4.43
CA TYR A 19 8.29 7.50 2.97
C TYR A 19 7.78 6.15 2.43
N GLU A 20 8.03 5.04 3.12
CA GLU A 20 7.49 3.72 2.71
C GLU A 20 5.96 3.65 2.77
N ILE A 21 5.35 4.19 3.83
CA ILE A 21 3.89 4.27 3.99
C ILE A 21 3.29 5.12 2.87
N TRP A 22 3.78 6.35 2.73
CA TRP A 22 3.35 7.28 1.68
C TRP A 22 3.45 6.65 0.29
N LYS A 23 4.57 5.99 -0.02
CA LYS A 23 4.77 5.34 -1.32
C LYS A 23 3.77 4.22 -1.57
N LEU A 24 3.42 3.44 -0.55
CA LEU A 24 2.38 2.42 -0.65
C LEU A 24 1.00 3.04 -0.89
N GLU A 25 0.67 4.12 -0.19
CA GLU A 25 -0.60 4.86 -0.38
C GLU A 25 -0.70 5.40 -1.80
N GLN A 26 0.36 6.06 -2.29
CA GLN A 26 0.38 6.59 -3.66
C GLN A 26 0.17 5.49 -4.69
N ALA A 27 0.89 4.39 -4.54
CA ALA A 27 0.83 3.24 -5.42
C ALA A 27 -0.56 2.56 -5.43
N ILE A 28 -1.19 2.46 -4.27
CA ILE A 28 -2.51 1.84 -4.12
C ILE A 28 -3.62 2.77 -4.61
N ASN A 29 -3.62 4.03 -4.18
CA ASN A 29 -4.71 4.97 -4.45
C ASN A 29 -4.73 5.45 -5.90
N TYR A 30 -3.56 5.73 -6.47
CA TYR A 30 -3.43 6.37 -7.79
C TYR A 30 -2.87 5.47 -8.87
N GLY A 31 -2.47 4.25 -8.51
CA GLY A 31 -2.05 3.24 -9.45
C GLY A 31 -0.55 2.96 -9.43
N LEU A 32 -0.21 1.78 -9.93
CA LEU A 32 1.09 1.17 -9.74
C LEU A 32 2.12 1.50 -10.83
N GLY A 33 1.69 2.15 -11.91
CA GLY A 33 2.54 2.42 -13.08
C GLY A 33 3.23 1.15 -13.63
N GLY A 34 2.55 0.00 -13.56
CA GLY A 34 3.07 -1.30 -14.01
C GLY A 34 3.94 -2.06 -13.00
N LYS A 35 4.16 -1.53 -11.79
CA LYS A 35 4.97 -2.20 -10.75
C LYS A 35 4.08 -3.03 -9.81
N LYS A 36 4.65 -4.04 -9.14
CA LYS A 36 3.94 -4.79 -8.08
C LYS A 36 4.24 -4.19 -6.71
N ILE A 37 3.23 -4.14 -5.83
CA ILE A 37 3.41 -3.85 -4.40
C ILE A 37 3.72 -5.13 -3.62
N SER A 38 4.53 -4.99 -2.58
CA SER A 38 4.86 -6.11 -1.69
C SER A 38 3.74 -6.35 -0.69
N GLY A 39 3.05 -7.49 -0.80
CA GLY A 39 1.99 -7.85 0.15
C GLY A 39 2.47 -7.95 1.61
N LYS A 40 3.75 -8.30 1.84
CA LYS A 40 4.35 -8.31 3.19
C LYS A 40 4.45 -6.90 3.76
N LEU A 41 4.91 -5.92 2.98
CA LEU A 41 4.99 -4.52 3.41
C LEU A 41 3.60 -3.92 3.58
N THR A 42 2.67 -4.21 2.67
CA THR A 42 1.28 -3.76 2.79
C THR A 42 0.62 -4.30 4.07
N LYS A 43 0.87 -5.55 4.46
CA LYS A 43 0.41 -6.08 5.75
C LYS A 43 1.09 -5.40 6.94
N LYS A 44 2.42 -5.20 6.88
CA LYS A 44 3.20 -4.56 7.94
C LYS A 44 2.65 -3.17 8.29
N TYR A 45 2.34 -2.37 7.27
CA TYR A 45 1.89 -0.99 7.46
C TYR A 45 0.38 -0.82 7.40
N TRP A 46 -0.40 -1.89 7.26
CA TRP A 46 -1.86 -1.85 7.11
C TRP A 46 -2.61 -0.90 8.06
N PRO A 47 -2.32 -0.85 9.38
CA PRO A 47 -3.03 0.07 10.29
C PRO A 47 -2.71 1.55 10.04
N TYR A 48 -1.60 1.86 9.36
CA TYR A 48 -1.14 3.22 9.10
C TYR A 48 -1.51 3.74 7.70
N LEU A 49 -2.00 2.87 6.81
CA LEU A 49 -2.31 3.25 5.44
C LEU A 49 -3.66 3.99 5.34
N ASP A 50 -3.61 5.22 4.84
CA ASP A 50 -4.77 5.99 4.38
C ASP A 50 -5.09 5.66 2.92
N LEU A 51 -6.07 4.78 2.74
CA LEU A 51 -6.46 4.24 1.45
C LEU A 51 -7.91 4.57 1.17
N ASP A 52 -8.21 4.78 -0.11
CA ASP A 52 -9.58 4.83 -0.59
C ASP A 52 -10.37 3.61 -0.05
N PRO A 53 -11.57 3.81 0.53
CA PRO A 53 -12.29 2.76 1.25
C PRO A 53 -12.55 1.50 0.40
N LEU A 54 -12.86 1.67 -0.88
CA LEU A 54 -13.11 0.55 -1.78
C LEU A 54 -11.83 -0.23 -2.07
N LYS A 55 -10.71 0.47 -2.29
CA LYS A 55 -9.40 -0.17 -2.47
C LYS A 55 -8.94 -0.88 -1.22
N LYS A 56 -9.13 -0.27 -0.04
CA LYS A 56 -8.80 -0.88 1.27
C LYS A 56 -9.59 -2.17 1.49
N LYS A 57 -10.90 -2.14 1.21
CA LYS A 57 -11.75 -3.33 1.28
C LYS A 57 -11.30 -4.41 0.31
N PHE A 58 -11.07 -4.07 -0.96
CA PHE A 58 -10.59 -5.03 -1.96
C PHE A 58 -9.25 -5.67 -1.57
N LEU A 59 -8.27 -4.87 -1.19
CA LEU A 59 -6.95 -5.36 -0.77
C LEU A 59 -7.03 -6.24 0.48
N SER A 60 -7.92 -5.94 1.43
CA SER A 60 -8.10 -6.80 2.61
C SER A 60 -8.50 -8.23 2.24
N LEU A 61 -9.33 -8.40 1.21
CA LEU A 61 -9.74 -9.73 0.72
C LEU A 61 -8.56 -10.49 0.10
N LEU A 62 -7.67 -9.78 -0.59
CA LEU A 62 -6.48 -10.38 -1.21
C LEU A 62 -5.39 -10.71 -0.19
N LEU A 63 -5.20 -9.86 0.82
CA LEU A 63 -4.17 -10.02 1.83
C LEU A 63 -4.53 -11.09 2.86
N TRP A 64 -5.81 -11.22 3.21
CA TRP A 64 -6.32 -12.22 4.14
C TRP A 64 -7.43 -13.04 3.49
N PRO A 65 -7.08 -13.89 2.50
CA PRO A 65 -8.07 -14.74 1.85
C PRO A 65 -8.67 -15.68 2.89
N LYS A 66 -10.00 -15.77 2.96
CA LYS A 66 -10.66 -16.77 3.77
C LYS A 66 -10.21 -18.15 3.29
N GLN A 67 -9.76 -19.00 4.20
CA GLN A 67 -9.44 -20.38 3.86
C GLN A 67 -10.71 -21.03 3.29
N LYS A 68 -10.62 -21.57 2.08
CA LYS A 68 -11.69 -22.42 1.55
C LYS A 68 -11.78 -23.62 2.48
N GLN A 69 -12.93 -23.83 3.12
CA GLN A 69 -13.20 -25.10 3.76
C GLN A 69 -13.04 -26.17 2.68
N LYS A 70 -12.18 -27.16 2.93
CA LYS A 70 -12.05 -28.30 2.03
C LYS A 70 -13.44 -28.95 1.97
N ALA A 71 -14.05 -28.95 0.78
CA ALA A 71 -15.19 -29.81 0.53
C ALA A 71 -14.68 -31.25 0.69
N PHE A 72 -15.24 -31.98 1.65
CA PHE A 72 -14.97 -33.39 1.89
C PHE A 72 -15.74 -34.24 0.87
#